data_AF-A0A067PDF1-F1
#
_entry.id   AF-A0A067PDF1-F1
#
_cell.length_a   1.000
_cell.length_b   1.000
_cell.length_c   1.000
_cell.angle_alpha   90.00
_cell.angle_beta   90.00
_cell.angle_gamma   90.00
#
_symmetry.space_group_name_H-M   'P 1'
#
loop_
_entity.id
_entity.type
_entity.pdbx_description
1 polymer ?
#
loop_
_entity_poly.entity_id
_entity_poly.type
_entity_poly.pdbx_seq_one_letter_code
_entity_poly.pdbx_strand_id
1 'polypeptide(L)'
;MASTALEPFRGEDDSAESGENFIRAFFRFTMEADDTKRLSIFKHFLYAGSVADQWYKALVPADLLTWATLEAAFLRRWPEVKAVVKGEEEYVEELMALKLKKEDLGKKVEVAGIEAWSHVAWANKIFKLAVGGKISGTKTYIAAVRRDLPDVIKDKVSSNHADWTVFTQAVKDVEIEYIKDGAKRIKEEADREKLMEERIRLLESPTATIRTRLAQTSLNPPSSPTPPPRQNSNIVGRPNIPQIAPYRQATIPAPPL
;
A
#
# COMPACT_ATOMS: atom_id res chain seq x y z
N MET A 1 0.30 -25.94 16.42
CA MET A 1 -0.09 -27.36 16.43
C MET A 1 -0.59 -27.70 15.04
N ALA A 2 0.25 -28.25 14.17
CA ALA A 2 -0.19 -28.65 12.83
C ALA A 2 -1.08 -29.89 12.99
N SER A 3 -2.35 -29.80 12.60
CA SER A 3 -3.25 -30.96 12.59
C SER A 3 -2.74 -31.92 11.51
N THR A 4 -2.03 -32.98 11.92
CA THR A 4 -1.57 -34.08 11.07
C THR A 4 -2.69 -35.03 10.65
N ALA A 5 -3.94 -34.73 11.01
CA ALA A 5 -5.11 -35.53 10.68
C ALA A 5 -5.81 -34.95 9.44
N LEU A 6 -5.97 -35.79 8.41
CA LEU A 6 -6.87 -35.49 7.31
C LEU A 6 -8.31 -35.44 7.85
N GLU A 7 -9.00 -34.32 7.65
CA GLU A 7 -10.38 -34.17 8.08
C GLU A 7 -11.31 -35.11 7.28
N PRO A 8 -12.25 -35.82 7.95
CA PRO A 8 -13.21 -36.67 7.25
C PRO A 8 -14.19 -35.86 6.40
N PHE A 9 -14.65 -36.44 5.30
CA PHE A 9 -15.53 -35.80 4.32
C PHE A 9 -17.02 -36.06 4.62
N ARG A 10 -17.86 -35.03 4.53
CA ARG A 10 -19.31 -35.11 4.73
C ARG A 10 -20.05 -35.27 3.40
N GLY A 11 -19.60 -34.56 2.36
CA GLY A 11 -20.17 -34.62 1.02
C GLY A 11 -21.58 -34.04 0.90
N GLU A 12 -21.93 -33.09 1.76
CA GLU A 12 -23.19 -32.33 1.68
C GLU A 12 -23.16 -31.34 0.51
N ASP A 13 -24.28 -31.16 -0.19
CA ASP A 13 -24.35 -30.38 -1.44
C ASP A 13 -24.11 -28.86 -1.21
N ASP A 14 -24.37 -28.35 -0.01
CA ASP A 14 -24.14 -26.94 0.39
C ASP A 14 -22.83 -26.74 1.20
N SER A 15 -21.98 -27.76 1.27
CA SER A 15 -20.73 -27.70 2.03
C SER A 15 -19.66 -26.88 1.30
N ALA A 16 -18.84 -26.17 2.07
CA ALA A 16 -17.58 -25.60 1.56
C ALA A 16 -16.51 -26.67 1.25
N GLU A 17 -16.78 -27.94 1.57
CA GLU A 17 -15.91 -29.08 1.28
C GLU A 17 -15.87 -29.39 -0.22
N SER A 18 -14.68 -29.27 -0.84
CA SER A 18 -14.46 -29.75 -2.20
C SER A 18 -14.07 -31.23 -2.19
N GLY A 19 -14.89 -32.07 -2.85
CA GLY A 19 -14.59 -33.49 -3.03
C GLY A 19 -13.23 -33.73 -3.70
N GLU A 20 -12.87 -32.90 -4.69
CA GLU A 20 -11.57 -33.00 -5.35
C GLU A 20 -10.40 -32.68 -4.41
N ASN A 21 -10.53 -31.64 -3.58
CA ASN A 21 -9.50 -31.33 -2.60
C ASN A 21 -9.35 -32.45 -1.56
N PHE A 22 -10.47 -33.05 -1.14
CA PHE A 22 -10.48 -34.20 -0.26
C PHE A 22 -9.77 -35.41 -0.88
N ILE A 23 -10.14 -35.83 -2.10
CA ILE A 23 -9.55 -37.03 -2.72
C ILE A 23 -8.04 -36.84 -2.96
N ARG A 24 -7.60 -35.63 -3.35
CA ARG A 24 -6.18 -35.27 -3.47
C ARG A 24 -5.46 -35.31 -2.12
N ALA A 25 -6.10 -34.81 -1.05
CA ALA A 25 -5.53 -34.83 0.29
C ALA A 25 -5.44 -36.26 0.85
N PHE A 26 -6.46 -37.08 0.62
CA PHE A 26 -6.47 -38.51 0.94
C PHE A 26 -5.38 -39.27 0.18
N PHE A 27 -5.20 -38.99 -1.11
CA PHE A 27 -4.13 -39.61 -1.89
C PHE A 27 -2.74 -39.24 -1.34
N ARG A 28 -2.50 -37.97 -1.00
CA ARG A 28 -1.26 -37.53 -0.33
C ARG A 28 -1.05 -38.22 1.01
N PHE A 29 -2.12 -38.37 1.81
CA PHE A 29 -2.05 -39.05 3.10
C PHE A 29 -1.75 -40.55 2.96
N THR A 30 -2.18 -41.16 1.86
CA THR A 30 -2.05 -42.60 1.58
C THR A 30 -0.99 -42.90 0.52
N MET A 31 -0.03 -42.00 0.30
CA MET A 31 0.92 -42.08 -0.81
C MET A 31 1.77 -43.36 -0.76
N GLU A 32 2.10 -43.86 0.43
CA GLU A 32 2.87 -45.09 0.64
C GLU A 32 2.00 -46.35 0.72
N ALA A 33 0.67 -46.22 0.71
CA ALA A 33 -0.24 -47.36 0.76
C ALA A 33 -0.43 -47.96 -0.64
N ASP A 34 -0.52 -49.29 -0.71
CA ASP A 34 -1.04 -49.97 -1.89
C ASP A 34 -2.56 -49.74 -2.04
N ASP A 35 -3.09 -50.06 -3.21
CA ASP A 35 -4.51 -49.86 -3.52
C ASP A 35 -5.43 -50.65 -2.59
N THR A 36 -5.04 -51.84 -2.14
CA THR A 36 -5.84 -52.67 -1.23
C THR A 36 -6.00 -51.99 0.12
N LYS A 37 -4.89 -51.50 0.70
CA LYS A 37 -4.87 -50.76 1.94
C LYS A 37 -5.64 -49.45 1.78
N ARG A 38 -5.43 -48.72 0.68
CA ARG A 38 -6.12 -47.46 0.38
C ARG A 38 -7.64 -47.64 0.32
N LEU A 39 -8.13 -48.68 -0.37
CA LEU A 39 -9.55 -49.03 -0.41
C LEU A 39 -10.09 -49.35 1.00
N SER A 40 -9.37 -50.18 1.76
CA SER A 40 -9.83 -50.61 3.09
C SER A 40 -10.00 -49.45 4.07
N ILE A 41 -9.17 -48.41 3.96
CA ILE A 41 -9.15 -47.29 4.89
C ILE A 41 -10.03 -46.12 4.44
N PHE A 42 -10.40 -46.03 3.16
CA PHE A 42 -11.15 -44.89 2.60
C PHE A 42 -12.43 -44.57 3.40
N LYS A 43 -13.20 -45.59 3.78
CA LYS A 43 -14.43 -45.43 4.59
C LYS A 43 -14.21 -44.72 5.93
N HIS A 44 -13.01 -44.80 6.49
CA HIS A 44 -12.67 -44.17 7.77
C HIS A 44 -12.43 -42.66 7.66
N PHE A 45 -12.35 -42.16 6.42
CA PHE A 45 -12.24 -40.73 6.11
C PHE A 45 -13.57 -40.15 5.66
N LEU A 46 -14.68 -40.85 5.89
CA LEU A 46 -16.03 -40.35 5.70
C LEU A 46 -16.69 -40.15 7.07
N TYR A 47 -17.39 -39.03 7.27
CA TYR A 47 -18.13 -38.82 8.50
C TYR A 47 -19.26 -39.86 8.63
N ALA A 48 -19.30 -40.57 9.76
CA ALA A 48 -20.35 -41.57 10.00
C ALA A 48 -21.76 -40.94 9.89
N GLY A 49 -22.64 -41.55 9.10
CA GLY A 49 -24.00 -41.05 8.87
C GLY A 49 -24.12 -39.88 7.88
N SER A 50 -23.00 -39.37 7.35
CA SER A 50 -23.01 -38.30 6.35
C SER A 50 -23.54 -38.77 4.99
N VAL A 51 -23.80 -37.82 4.09
CA VAL A 51 -24.16 -38.10 2.69
C VAL A 51 -23.08 -38.95 2.02
N ALA A 52 -21.81 -38.68 2.31
CA ALA A 52 -20.70 -39.45 1.77
C ALA A 52 -20.63 -40.89 2.29
N ASP A 53 -20.86 -41.12 3.58
CA ASP A 53 -20.91 -42.46 4.16
C ASP A 53 -22.09 -43.27 3.62
N GLN A 54 -23.26 -42.63 3.48
CA GLN A 54 -24.44 -43.25 2.86
C GLN A 54 -24.20 -43.62 1.39
N TRP A 55 -23.59 -42.72 0.62
CA TRP A 55 -23.17 -42.98 -0.76
C TRP A 55 -22.20 -44.15 -0.85
N TYR A 56 -21.16 -44.18 -0.01
CA TYR A 56 -20.16 -45.24 -0.03
C TYR A 56 -20.80 -46.62 0.26
N LYS A 57 -21.74 -46.68 1.20
CA LYS A 57 -22.50 -47.90 1.53
C LYS A 57 -23.42 -48.37 0.39
N ALA A 58 -23.82 -47.46 -0.50
CA ALA A 58 -24.68 -47.75 -1.65
C ALA A 58 -23.90 -48.12 -2.92
N LEU A 59 -22.56 -48.10 -2.89
CA LEU A 59 -21.74 -48.47 -4.05
C LEU A 59 -21.89 -49.94 -4.41
N VAL A 60 -21.88 -50.23 -5.70
CA VAL A 60 -21.87 -51.61 -6.19
C VAL A 60 -20.48 -52.23 -5.97
N PRO A 61 -20.38 -53.57 -5.80
CA PRO A 61 -19.10 -54.23 -5.58
C PRO A 61 -18.04 -53.93 -6.66
N ALA A 62 -18.47 -53.70 -7.91
CA ALA A 62 -17.58 -53.35 -9.02
C ALA A 62 -16.84 -52.03 -8.80
N ASP A 63 -17.47 -51.05 -8.15
CA ASP A 63 -16.87 -49.74 -7.87
C ASP A 63 -15.81 -49.85 -6.76
N LEU A 64 -15.88 -50.89 -5.92
CA LEU A 64 -14.96 -51.15 -4.80
C LEU A 64 -13.80 -52.10 -5.15
N LEU A 65 -13.67 -52.53 -6.43
CA LEU A 65 -12.64 -53.49 -6.84
C LEU A 65 -11.23 -52.90 -6.88
N THR A 66 -11.10 -51.66 -7.31
CA THR A 66 -9.82 -50.99 -7.49
C THR A 66 -9.91 -49.56 -6.98
N TRP A 67 -8.77 -48.97 -6.64
CA TRP A 67 -8.75 -47.55 -6.27
C TRP A 67 -9.29 -46.67 -7.40
N ALA A 68 -8.91 -46.96 -8.64
CA ALA A 68 -9.34 -46.22 -9.82
C ALA A 68 -10.88 -46.23 -10.01
N THR A 69 -11.54 -47.37 -9.77
CA THR A 69 -13.00 -47.47 -9.89
C THR A 69 -13.71 -46.68 -8.78
N LEU A 70 -13.19 -46.72 -7.55
CA LEU A 70 -13.75 -45.96 -6.43
C LEU A 70 -13.57 -44.45 -6.64
N GLU A 71 -12.38 -44.03 -7.06
CA GLU A 71 -12.07 -42.63 -7.36
C GLU A 71 -12.96 -42.08 -8.48
N ALA A 72 -13.15 -42.85 -9.56
CA ALA A 72 -14.05 -42.47 -10.65
C ALA A 72 -15.51 -42.35 -10.18
N ALA A 73 -15.99 -43.28 -9.34
CA ALA A 73 -17.31 -43.20 -8.75
C ALA A 73 -17.46 -41.98 -7.84
N PHE A 74 -16.42 -41.66 -7.06
CA PHE A 74 -16.39 -40.51 -6.15
C PHE A 74 -16.47 -39.18 -6.91
N LEU A 75 -15.60 -38.98 -7.91
CA LEU A 75 -15.59 -37.76 -8.74
C LEU A 75 -16.84 -37.61 -9.60
N ARG A 76 -17.55 -38.72 -9.89
CA ARG A 76 -18.87 -38.65 -10.52
C ARG A 76 -19.95 -38.11 -9.58
N ARG A 77 -19.87 -38.39 -8.27
CA ARG A 77 -20.82 -37.89 -7.26
C ARG A 77 -20.49 -36.45 -6.82
N TRP A 78 -19.21 -36.14 -6.65
CA TRP A 78 -18.72 -34.80 -6.32
C TRP A 78 -17.76 -34.32 -7.43
N PRO A 79 -18.31 -33.79 -8.53
CA PRO A 79 -17.50 -33.32 -9.66
C PRO A 79 -16.63 -32.12 -9.28
N GLU A 80 -15.54 -31.94 -10.04
CA GLU A 80 -14.69 -30.76 -9.94
C GLU A 80 -15.51 -29.48 -10.15
N VAL A 81 -15.51 -28.63 -9.13
CA VAL A 81 -16.01 -27.27 -9.26
C VAL A 81 -14.97 -26.52 -10.08
N LYS A 82 -15.28 -26.27 -11.36
CA LYS A 82 -14.43 -25.44 -12.21
C LYS A 82 -14.21 -24.10 -11.53
N ALA A 83 -12.96 -23.83 -11.14
CA ALA A 83 -12.60 -22.50 -10.67
C ALA A 83 -12.99 -21.49 -11.74
N VAL A 84 -13.65 -20.40 -11.34
CA VAL A 84 -13.84 -19.26 -12.23
C VAL A 84 -12.45 -18.73 -12.54
N VAL A 85 -11.96 -19.06 -13.74
CA VAL A 85 -10.70 -18.53 -14.24
C VAL A 85 -11.00 -17.10 -14.67
N LYS A 86 -10.36 -16.14 -14.01
CA LYS A 86 -10.46 -14.74 -14.42
C LYS A 86 -10.14 -14.63 -15.91
N GLY A 87 -11.02 -13.96 -16.64
CA GLY A 87 -10.82 -13.71 -18.06
C GLY A 87 -9.64 -12.78 -18.32
N GLU A 88 -9.11 -12.80 -19.56
CA GLU A 88 -8.05 -11.87 -19.97
C GLU A 88 -8.49 -10.41 -19.78
N GLU A 89 -9.76 -10.10 -20.09
CA GLU A 89 -10.35 -8.77 -19.91
C GLU A 89 -10.39 -8.34 -18.43
N GLU A 90 -10.80 -9.23 -17.52
CA GLU A 90 -10.80 -8.94 -16.07
C GLU A 90 -9.39 -8.62 -15.55
N TYR A 91 -8.37 -9.32 -16.04
CA TYR A 91 -6.98 -9.00 -15.70
C TYR A 91 -6.56 -7.62 -16.21
N VAL A 92 -7.01 -7.23 -17.41
CA VAL A 92 -6.73 -5.91 -17.98
C VAL A 92 -7.48 -4.82 -17.20
N GLU A 93 -8.73 -5.06 -16.80
CA GLU A 93 -9.50 -4.14 -15.95
C GLU A 93 -8.82 -3.92 -14.60
N GLU A 94 -8.40 -5.00 -13.92
CA GLU A 94 -7.65 -4.91 -12.67
C GLU A 94 -6.31 -4.20 -12.85
N LEU A 95 -5.62 -4.44 -13.98
CA LEU A 95 -4.35 -3.78 -14.30
C LEU A 95 -4.54 -2.27 -14.45
N MET A 96 -5.61 -1.85 -15.12
CA MET A 96 -5.92 -0.43 -15.33
C MET A 96 -6.42 0.25 -14.05
N ALA A 97 -7.05 -0.49 -13.13
CA ALA A 97 -7.50 0.02 -11.84
C ALA A 97 -6.38 0.10 -10.77
N LEU A 98 -5.29 -0.67 -10.94
CA LEU A 98 -4.24 -0.79 -9.93
C LEU A 98 -3.33 0.44 -9.86
N LYS A 99 -3.49 1.24 -8.80
CA LYS A 99 -2.70 2.46 -8.57
C LYS A 99 -1.71 2.32 -7.42
N LEU A 100 -0.52 2.90 -7.60
CA LEU A 100 0.43 3.13 -6.51
C LEU A 100 0.12 4.49 -5.87
N LYS A 101 -0.39 4.49 -4.64
CA LYS A 101 -0.77 5.72 -3.95
C LYS A 101 0.47 6.52 -3.53
N LYS A 102 0.35 7.85 -3.56
CA LYS A 102 1.41 8.76 -3.09
C LYS A 102 1.71 8.53 -1.61
N GLU A 103 0.68 8.27 -0.80
CA GLU A 103 0.86 8.01 0.63
C GLU A 103 1.67 6.75 0.92
N ASP A 104 1.73 5.79 -0.02
CA ASP A 104 2.40 4.51 0.19
C ASP A 104 3.86 4.52 -0.27
N LEU A 105 4.33 5.59 -0.90
CA LEU A 105 5.72 5.71 -1.35
C LEU A 105 6.70 5.59 -0.18
N GLY A 106 7.75 4.80 -0.39
CA GLY A 106 8.83 4.61 0.60
C GLY A 106 8.40 3.83 1.84
N LYS A 107 7.20 3.23 1.86
CA LYS A 107 6.76 2.33 2.92
C LYS A 107 7.09 0.88 2.59
N LYS A 108 7.27 0.08 3.65
CA LYS A 108 7.30 -1.37 3.54
C LYS A 108 5.88 -1.92 3.63
N VAL A 109 5.62 -2.96 2.85
CA VAL A 109 4.37 -3.72 2.84
C VAL A 109 4.72 -5.21 2.91
N GLU A 110 3.88 -5.99 3.56
CA GLU A 110 4.04 -7.44 3.63
C GLU A 110 3.37 -8.09 2.41
N VAL A 111 4.13 -8.90 1.67
CA VAL A 111 3.64 -9.68 0.54
C VAL A 111 4.05 -11.13 0.75
N ALA A 112 3.07 -12.01 0.94
CA ALA A 112 3.31 -13.44 1.18
C ALA A 112 4.29 -13.72 2.33
N GLY A 113 4.18 -12.97 3.44
CA GLY A 113 5.05 -13.12 4.60
C GLY A 113 6.42 -12.45 4.49
N ILE A 114 6.69 -11.72 3.40
CA ILE A 114 7.97 -11.05 3.15
C ILE A 114 7.76 -9.54 3.08
N GLU A 115 8.57 -8.78 3.83
CA GLU A 115 8.60 -7.32 3.70
C GLU A 115 9.20 -6.91 2.36
N ALA A 116 8.45 -6.13 1.59
CA ALA A 116 8.90 -5.51 0.35
C ALA A 116 8.57 -4.02 0.35
N TRP A 117 9.34 -3.21 -0.38
CA TRP A 117 8.97 -1.82 -0.61
C TRP A 117 7.70 -1.73 -1.45
N SER A 118 6.82 -0.78 -1.14
CA SER A 118 5.51 -0.61 -1.78
C SER A 118 5.56 -0.56 -3.31
N HIS A 119 6.54 0.16 -3.88
CA HIS A 119 6.74 0.25 -5.33
C HIS A 119 7.16 -1.09 -5.95
N VAL A 120 7.96 -1.90 -5.25
CA VAL A 120 8.34 -3.26 -5.67
C VAL A 120 7.14 -4.19 -5.61
N ALA A 121 6.37 -4.14 -4.52
CA ALA A 121 5.16 -4.93 -4.37
C ALA A 121 4.12 -4.59 -5.47
N TRP A 122 3.94 -3.30 -5.75
CA TRP A 122 3.09 -2.83 -6.83
C TRP A 122 3.58 -3.31 -8.20
N ALA A 123 4.88 -3.18 -8.49
CA ALA A 123 5.46 -3.63 -9.76
C ALA A 123 5.30 -5.14 -9.97
N ASN A 124 5.48 -5.94 -8.92
CA ASN A 124 5.25 -7.38 -8.98
C ASN A 124 3.77 -7.72 -9.22
N LYS A 125 2.85 -7.00 -8.55
CA LYS A 125 1.41 -7.21 -8.73
C LYS A 125 0.96 -6.84 -10.15
N ILE A 126 1.38 -5.69 -10.66
CA ILE A 126 0.98 -5.25 -12.00
C ILE A 126 1.57 -6.14 -13.10
N PHE A 127 2.80 -6.65 -12.91
CA PHE A 127 3.38 -7.64 -13.81
C PHE A 127 2.55 -8.92 -13.86
N LYS A 128 2.11 -9.43 -12.70
CA LYS A 128 1.23 -10.62 -12.64
C LYS A 128 -0.09 -10.40 -13.40
N LEU A 129 -0.68 -9.21 -13.29
CA LEU A 129 -1.90 -8.86 -14.03
C LEU A 129 -1.63 -8.81 -15.54
N ALA A 130 -0.49 -8.26 -15.97
CA ALA A 130 -0.10 -8.24 -17.38
C ALA A 130 0.13 -9.64 -17.95
N VAL A 131 0.66 -10.57 -17.15
CA VAL A 131 0.78 -11.99 -17.52
C VAL A 131 -0.59 -12.65 -17.64
N GLY A 132 -1.49 -12.42 -16.67
CA GLY A 132 -2.87 -12.93 -16.71
C GLY A 132 -3.67 -12.43 -17.93
N GLY A 133 -3.50 -11.15 -18.27
CA GLY A 133 -4.10 -10.54 -19.47
C GLY A 133 -3.34 -10.83 -20.77
N LYS A 134 -2.32 -11.70 -20.76
CA LYS A 134 -1.49 -12.08 -21.92
C LYS A 134 -0.85 -10.91 -22.69
N ILE A 135 -0.66 -9.77 -22.04
CA ILE A 135 -0.04 -8.58 -22.63
C ILE A 135 1.42 -8.39 -22.19
N SER A 136 1.95 -9.26 -21.32
CA SER A 136 3.26 -9.08 -20.69
C SER A 136 4.43 -8.88 -21.67
N GLY A 137 4.39 -9.55 -22.83
CA GLY A 137 5.38 -9.42 -23.92
C GLY A 137 5.15 -8.23 -24.87
N THR A 138 4.26 -7.30 -24.51
CA THR A 138 3.88 -6.17 -25.36
C THR A 138 3.95 -4.85 -24.59
N LYS A 139 4.00 -3.73 -25.32
CA LYS A 139 3.91 -2.37 -24.75
C LYS A 139 2.48 -1.91 -24.41
N THR A 140 1.49 -2.78 -24.62
CA THR A 140 0.08 -2.43 -24.49
C THR A 140 -0.23 -1.91 -23.08
N TYR A 141 -0.92 -0.77 -23.00
CA TYR A 141 -1.29 -0.07 -21.76
C TYR A 141 -0.16 0.48 -20.87
N ILE A 142 1.12 0.21 -21.13
CA ILE A 142 2.24 0.73 -20.31
C ILE A 142 2.18 2.25 -20.19
N ALA A 143 1.99 2.96 -21.31
CA ALA A 143 1.89 4.42 -21.31
C ALA A 143 0.66 4.92 -20.52
N ALA A 144 -0.44 4.16 -20.49
CA ALA A 144 -1.62 4.52 -19.72
C ALA A 144 -1.37 4.35 -18.21
N VAL A 145 -0.89 3.17 -17.80
CA VAL A 145 -0.56 2.88 -16.40
C VAL A 145 0.52 3.80 -15.86
N ARG A 146 1.56 4.10 -16.66
CA ARG A 146 2.61 5.02 -16.24
C ARG A 146 2.07 6.43 -15.98
N ARG A 147 1.03 6.91 -16.68
CA ARG A 147 0.47 8.26 -16.42
C ARG A 147 -0.07 8.39 -14.99
N ASP A 148 -0.60 7.30 -14.45
CA ASP A 148 -1.20 7.24 -13.12
C ASP A 148 -0.16 6.99 -12.00
N LEU A 149 1.10 6.74 -12.34
CA LEU A 149 2.17 6.64 -11.34
C LEU A 149 2.43 8.00 -10.66
N PRO A 150 2.83 7.99 -9.38
CA PRO A 150 3.34 9.18 -8.71
C PRO A 150 4.52 9.81 -9.47
N ASP A 151 4.58 11.14 -9.52
CA ASP A 151 5.61 11.87 -10.27
C ASP A 151 7.03 11.46 -9.88
N VAL A 152 7.28 11.22 -8.60
CA VAL A 152 8.54 10.68 -8.08
C VAL A 152 8.97 9.41 -8.83
N ILE A 153 8.08 8.47 -9.11
CA ILE A 153 8.44 7.26 -9.87
C ILE A 153 8.55 7.58 -11.37
N LYS A 154 7.63 8.39 -11.91
CA LYS A 154 7.61 8.77 -13.33
C LYS A 154 8.90 9.48 -13.76
N ASP A 155 9.52 10.28 -12.89
CA ASP A 155 10.75 11.01 -13.19
C ASP A 155 11.93 10.08 -13.53
N LYS A 156 11.90 8.83 -13.04
CA LYS A 156 12.96 7.83 -13.26
C LYS A 156 12.57 6.74 -14.25
N VAL A 157 11.28 6.56 -14.49
CA VAL A 157 10.76 5.50 -15.35
C VAL A 157 10.31 6.10 -16.69
N SER A 158 10.90 5.62 -17.79
CA SER A 158 10.56 6.06 -19.16
C SER A 158 9.14 5.65 -19.56
N SER A 159 8.55 6.33 -20.54
CA SER A 159 7.29 5.90 -21.16
C SER A 159 7.47 4.90 -22.30
N ASN A 160 8.70 4.72 -22.78
CA ASN A 160 9.02 3.91 -23.95
C ASN A 160 9.73 2.61 -23.55
N HIS A 161 8.98 1.70 -22.95
CA HIS A 161 9.44 0.35 -22.66
C HIS A 161 8.88 -0.64 -23.69
N ALA A 162 9.68 -1.63 -24.07
CA ALA A 162 9.31 -2.62 -25.08
C ALA A 162 8.18 -3.54 -24.59
N ASP A 163 8.21 -3.89 -23.30
CA ASP A 163 7.29 -4.83 -22.67
C ASP A 163 7.13 -4.57 -21.15
N TRP A 164 6.25 -5.34 -20.51
CA TRP A 164 5.96 -5.20 -19.09
C TRP A 164 7.09 -5.67 -18.20
N THR A 165 7.95 -6.60 -18.66
CA THR A 165 9.12 -7.04 -17.91
C THR A 165 10.09 -5.88 -17.74
N VAL A 166 10.42 -5.18 -18.83
CA VAL A 166 11.34 -4.02 -18.79
C VAL A 166 10.73 -2.87 -17.99
N PHE A 167 9.44 -2.57 -18.18
CA PHE A 167 8.77 -1.49 -17.44
C PHE A 167 8.75 -1.74 -15.92
N THR A 168 8.30 -2.94 -15.50
CA THR A 168 8.22 -3.24 -14.06
C THR A 168 9.60 -3.38 -13.42
N GLN A 169 10.61 -3.83 -14.17
CA GLN A 169 12.00 -3.80 -13.72
C GLN A 169 12.48 -2.37 -13.48
N ALA A 170 12.26 -1.45 -14.43
CA ALA A 170 12.61 -0.05 -14.25
C ALA A 170 11.94 0.60 -13.03
N VAL A 171 10.71 0.22 -12.69
CA VAL A 171 10.03 0.69 -11.48
C VAL A 171 10.69 0.14 -10.21
N LYS A 172 11.07 -1.14 -10.19
CA LYS A 172 11.74 -1.77 -9.03
C LYS A 172 13.15 -1.21 -8.79
N ASP A 173 13.82 -0.77 -9.85
CA ASP A 173 15.19 -0.27 -9.79
C ASP A 173 15.28 1.21 -9.40
N VAL A 174 14.14 1.88 -9.16
CA VAL A 174 14.14 3.24 -8.64
C VAL A 174 14.72 3.24 -7.21
N GLU A 175 15.76 4.06 -7.02
CA GLU A 175 16.47 4.15 -5.75
C GLU A 175 15.55 4.54 -4.58
N ILE A 176 15.64 3.77 -3.49
CA ILE A 176 14.75 3.95 -2.34
C ILE A 176 14.91 5.30 -1.65
N GLU A 177 16.14 5.82 -1.56
CA GLU A 177 16.40 7.12 -0.94
C GLU A 177 15.75 8.25 -1.73
N TYR A 178 15.82 8.18 -3.06
CA TYR A 178 15.10 9.11 -3.94
C TYR A 178 13.57 9.04 -3.74
N ILE A 179 13.01 7.84 -3.54
CA ILE A 179 11.58 7.67 -3.25
C ILE A 179 11.22 8.27 -1.89
N LYS A 180 12.03 8.03 -0.84
CA LYS A 180 11.80 8.59 0.51
C LYS A 180 11.87 10.12 0.49
N ASP A 181 12.87 10.69 -0.16
CA ASP A 181 13.00 12.15 -0.32
C ASP A 181 11.80 12.72 -1.09
N GLY A 182 11.38 12.05 -2.16
CA GLY A 182 10.16 12.38 -2.90
C GLY A 182 8.91 12.34 -2.02
N ALA A 183 8.73 11.29 -1.23
CA ALA A 183 7.59 11.13 -0.32
C ALA A 183 7.57 12.21 0.77
N LYS A 184 8.75 12.59 1.29
CA LYS A 184 8.91 13.68 2.25
C LYS A 184 8.47 15.02 1.63
N ARG A 185 8.93 15.34 0.41
CA ARG A 185 8.52 16.57 -0.29
C ARG A 185 7.01 16.62 -0.54
N ILE A 186 6.41 15.51 -0.98
CA ILE A 186 4.95 15.42 -1.18
C ILE A 186 4.20 15.71 0.12
N LYS A 187 4.68 15.17 1.24
CA LYS A 187 4.07 15.41 2.55
C LYS A 187 4.20 16.86 2.98
N GLU A 188 5.40 17.44 2.86
CA GLU A 188 5.64 18.85 3.20
C GLU A 188 4.78 19.79 2.35
N GLU A 189 4.62 19.52 1.06
CA GLU A 189 3.75 20.28 0.18
C GLU A 189 2.28 20.19 0.58
N ALA A 190 1.78 18.98 0.86
CA ALA A 190 0.42 18.78 1.33
C ALA A 190 0.15 19.48 2.68
N ASP A 191 1.14 19.50 3.58
CA ASP A 191 1.03 20.19 4.87
C ASP A 191 1.03 21.72 4.68
N ARG A 192 1.82 22.26 3.75
CA ARG A 192 1.78 23.69 3.38
C ARG A 192 0.46 24.08 2.75
N GLU A 193 -0.09 23.27 1.84
CA GLU A 193 -1.38 23.51 1.20
C GLU A 193 -2.50 23.54 2.24
N LYS A 194 -2.53 22.59 3.18
CA LYS A 194 -3.51 22.58 4.27
C LYS A 194 -3.41 23.84 5.14
N LEU A 195 -2.20 24.27 5.47
CA LEU A 195 -1.99 25.49 6.25
C LEU A 195 -2.48 26.74 5.49
N MET A 196 -2.23 26.79 4.17
CA MET A 196 -2.69 27.88 3.32
C MET A 196 -4.22 27.90 3.20
N GLU A 197 -4.84 26.74 3.01
CA GLU A 197 -6.30 26.59 2.95
C GLU A 197 -6.96 27.01 4.28
N GLU A 198 -6.40 26.60 5.42
CA GLU A 198 -6.88 27.02 6.73
C GLU A 198 -6.78 28.55 6.90
N ARG A 199 -5.67 29.14 6.43
CA ARG A 199 -5.48 30.60 6.48
C ARG A 199 -6.50 31.33 5.60
N ILE A 200 -6.77 30.85 4.38
CA ILE A 200 -7.78 31.41 3.49
C ILE A 200 -9.16 31.31 4.14
N ARG A 201 -9.51 30.14 4.66
CA ARG A 201 -10.79 29.92 5.37
C ARG A 201 -10.97 30.85 6.57
N LEU A 202 -9.91 31.14 7.32
CA LEU A 202 -9.95 32.10 8.44
C LEU A 202 -10.14 33.55 7.98
N LEU A 203 -9.57 33.92 6.82
CA LEU A 203 -9.72 35.24 6.20
C LEU A 203 -11.10 35.45 5.57
N GLU A 204 -11.73 34.38 5.07
CA GLU A 204 -13.07 34.41 4.48
C GLU A 204 -14.20 34.25 5.52
N SER A 205 -13.85 33.98 6.78
CA SER A 205 -14.83 33.84 7.87
C SER A 205 -15.63 35.13 8.08
N PRO A 206 -16.94 35.06 8.40
CA PRO A 206 -17.76 36.22 8.77
C PRO A 206 -17.21 37.04 9.95
N THR A 207 -16.35 36.45 10.78
CA THR A 207 -15.65 37.12 11.88
C THR A 207 -14.32 37.75 11.47
N ALA A 208 -13.89 37.64 10.21
CA ALA A 208 -12.60 38.14 9.73
C ALA A 208 -12.42 39.64 10.01
N THR A 209 -13.41 40.47 9.67
CA THR A 209 -13.40 41.91 9.92
C THR A 209 -13.29 42.24 11.42
N ILE A 210 -13.95 41.46 12.28
CA ILE A 210 -13.90 41.63 13.74
C ILE A 210 -12.51 41.25 14.28
N ARG A 211 -11.92 40.16 13.79
CA ARG A 211 -10.58 39.71 14.17
C ARG A 211 -9.48 40.68 13.71
N THR A 212 -9.57 41.20 12.49
CA THR A 212 -8.63 42.21 12.00
C THR A 212 -8.69 43.48 12.85
N ARG A 213 -9.90 43.93 13.22
CA ARG A 213 -10.06 45.09 14.11
C ARG A 213 -9.52 44.83 15.51
N LEU A 214 -9.77 43.65 16.10
CA LEU A 214 -9.22 43.26 17.39
C LEU A 214 -7.69 43.18 17.41
N ALA A 215 -7.08 42.65 16.34
CA ALA A 215 -5.62 42.58 16.21
C ALA A 215 -4.96 43.96 16.04
N GLN A 216 -5.70 44.96 15.57
CA GLN A 216 -5.26 46.35 15.44
C GLN A 216 -5.49 47.18 16.71
N THR A 217 -6.20 46.66 17.70
CA THR A 217 -6.45 47.38 18.95
C THR A 217 -5.25 47.21 19.89
N SER A 218 -4.37 48.21 19.93
CA SER A 218 -3.35 48.33 20.99
C SER A 218 -4.01 48.84 22.27
N LEU A 219 -4.01 48.02 23.33
CA LEU A 219 -4.28 48.51 24.68
C LEU A 219 -3.00 49.20 25.20
N ASN A 220 -2.89 50.51 24.98
CA ASN A 220 -1.86 51.29 25.66
C ASN A 220 -2.09 51.18 27.18
N PRO A 221 -1.10 50.75 27.98
CA PRO A 221 -1.21 50.85 29.43
C PRO A 221 -1.32 52.33 29.83
N PRO A 222 -2.12 52.69 30.86
CA PRO A 222 -2.33 54.08 31.25
C PRO A 222 -1.00 54.72 31.65
N SER A 223 -0.67 55.83 30.96
CA SER A 223 0.46 56.70 31.27
C SER A 223 0.32 57.30 32.66
N SER A 224 1.34 57.13 33.50
CA SER A 224 1.45 57.71 34.83
C SER A 224 1.40 59.25 34.77
N PRO A 225 0.87 59.96 35.79
CA PRO A 225 0.73 61.42 35.73
C PRO A 225 2.09 62.13 35.81
N THR A 226 2.31 63.04 34.88
CA THR A 226 3.50 63.91 34.78
C THR A 226 3.52 64.97 35.90
N PRO A 227 4.67 65.26 36.56
CA PRO A 227 4.79 66.35 37.53
C PRO A 227 4.76 67.75 36.87
N PRO A 228 4.38 68.81 37.60
CA PRO A 228 4.18 70.16 37.05
C PRO A 228 5.48 70.88 36.66
N PRO A 229 5.39 71.93 35.81
CA PRO A 229 6.54 72.52 35.13
C PRO A 229 7.37 73.45 36.04
N ARG A 230 8.70 73.33 35.97
CA ARG A 230 9.64 74.28 36.58
C ARG A 230 9.81 75.51 35.68
N GLN A 231 9.61 76.69 36.26
CA GLN A 231 9.90 77.99 35.64
C GLN A 231 11.40 78.20 35.43
N ASN A 232 11.71 78.78 34.26
CA ASN A 232 13.04 79.25 33.86
C ASN A 232 13.53 80.39 34.75
N SER A 233 14.81 80.34 35.13
CA SER A 233 15.62 81.54 35.33
C SER A 233 17.02 81.30 34.72
N ASN A 234 17.41 82.21 33.82
CA ASN A 234 18.72 82.28 33.18
C ASN A 234 19.83 82.48 34.22
N ILE A 235 21.05 81.96 33.96
CA ILE A 235 22.34 82.66 34.10
C ILE A 235 23.50 81.79 33.54
N VAL A 236 24.18 82.36 32.54
CA VAL A 236 25.61 82.36 32.15
C VAL A 236 26.54 81.18 32.53
N GLY A 237 27.27 80.67 31.53
CA GLY A 237 28.62 80.11 31.72
C GLY A 237 29.01 78.90 30.83
N ARG A 238 29.73 79.15 29.72
CA ARG A 238 30.60 78.16 29.01
C ARG A 238 31.77 77.71 29.93
N PRO A 239 32.59 76.65 29.66
CA PRO A 239 33.01 76.12 28.34
C PRO A 239 33.15 74.56 28.21
N ASN A 240 32.92 73.98 27.02
CA ASN A 240 33.89 73.41 26.05
C ASN A 240 34.73 72.17 26.49
N ILE A 241 34.43 70.97 25.96
CA ILE A 241 35.38 69.84 25.76
C ILE A 241 34.95 69.00 24.51
N PRO A 242 35.88 68.48 23.68
CA PRO A 242 35.67 68.19 22.26
C PRO A 242 35.16 66.78 21.87
N GLN A 243 34.63 66.73 20.63
CA GLN A 243 34.25 65.54 19.83
C GLN A 243 35.39 64.52 19.66
N ILE A 244 35.05 63.23 19.77
CA ILE A 244 35.86 62.10 19.31
C ILE A 244 35.20 61.51 18.05
N ALA A 245 36.02 61.30 17.01
CA ALA A 245 35.63 60.82 15.69
C ALA A 245 35.34 59.29 15.65
N PRO A 246 34.56 58.80 14.66
CA PRO A 246 34.13 57.40 14.59
C PRO A 246 35.21 56.47 14.00
N TYR A 247 35.39 55.29 14.60
CA TYR A 247 36.23 54.23 14.04
C TYR A 247 35.51 53.51 12.88
N ARG A 248 36.23 53.41 11.75
CA ARG A 248 35.85 52.69 10.53
C ARG A 248 35.91 51.17 10.72
N GLN A 249 35.01 50.49 9.99
CA GLN A 249 34.89 49.05 9.81
C GLN A 249 36.19 48.39 9.31
N ALA A 250 36.52 47.21 9.86
CA ALA A 250 37.57 46.35 9.37
C ALA A 250 37.02 45.34 8.35
N THR A 251 37.57 45.38 7.13
CA THR A 251 37.35 44.40 6.06
C THR A 251 38.26 43.18 6.28
N ILE A 252 37.69 41.98 6.19
CA ILE A 252 38.40 40.70 6.28
C ILE A 252 38.98 40.34 4.90
N PRO A 253 40.27 40.01 4.77
CA PRO A 253 40.81 39.37 3.58
C PRO A 253 40.96 37.85 3.78
N ALA A 254 40.72 37.08 2.71
CA ALA A 254 41.09 35.67 2.56
C ALA A 254 42.26 35.56 1.53
N PRO A 255 42.74 34.35 1.21
CA PRO A 255 43.64 33.44 1.94
C PRO A 255 45.04 33.39 1.29
N PRO A 256 45.93 32.43 1.65
CA PRO A 256 46.61 31.71 0.55
C PRO A 256 46.85 30.20 0.77
N LEU A 257 46.79 29.50 -0.38
CA LEU A 257 47.28 28.16 -0.79
C LEU A 257 46.85 26.92 0.00
#